data_AF-A0A1G4XHK0-F1
#
_entry.id   AF-A0A1G4XHK0-F1
#
_cell.length_a   1.000
_cell.length_b   1.000
_cell.length_c   1.000
_cell.angle_alpha   90.00
_cell.angle_beta   90.00
_cell.angle_gamma   90.00
#
_symmetry.space_group_name_H-M   'P 1'
#
loop_
_entity.id
_entity.type
_entity.pdbx_description
1 polymer ?
#
loop_
_entity_poly.entity_id
_entity_poly.type
_entity_poly.pdbx_seq_one_letter_code
_entity_poly.pdbx_strand_id
1 'polypeptide(L)'
;MASRVIALDLDGTLLTPKKTLLPSSLEALARAKAAGHQLIIVTGRHHVAIHPFYQALALDTPAICCNGTYLYDYHAKKVLSADPLPVLQAQQLITLLNEHAVHGLMYVDNAMLYEKPTGHVERTNTWAQQLPPEQRPVFQQVTSLRTAAQEVEAIWKFALTDEDTQKLKNFAHHVEQTLGLECEWSWHDQVDIARAGNSKGKRLREWVASQGLSMKDVVAFGDNYNDISMLEAAGVGVAMGNADDAVKAHANVVIGDNTVDSIAQFIYKELL
;
A
#
# COMPACT_ATOMS: atom_id res chain seq x y z
N MET A 1 -24.84 -10.69 13.24
CA MET A 1 -23.53 -10.27 13.81
C MET A 1 -23.42 -8.76 13.70
N ALA A 2 -22.57 -8.11 14.49
CA ALA A 2 -22.35 -6.66 14.35
C ALA A 2 -21.60 -6.39 13.02
N SER A 3 -22.06 -5.40 12.25
CA SER A 3 -21.33 -4.92 11.06
C SER A 3 -19.93 -4.48 11.47
N ARG A 4 -18.95 -4.77 10.61
CA ARG A 4 -17.52 -4.49 10.80
C ARG A 4 -16.91 -3.91 9.54
N VAL A 5 -15.81 -3.21 9.71
CA VAL A 5 -14.90 -2.85 8.63
C VAL A 5 -13.88 -3.98 8.46
N ILE A 6 -13.68 -4.43 7.22
CA ILE A 6 -12.64 -5.38 6.84
C ILE A 6 -11.60 -4.59 6.04
N ALA A 7 -10.44 -4.35 6.65
CA ALA A 7 -9.30 -3.66 6.05
C ALA A 7 -8.31 -4.69 5.49
N LEU A 8 -7.93 -4.53 4.22
CA LEU A 8 -7.15 -5.53 3.48
C LEU A 8 -5.89 -4.90 2.90
N ASP A 9 -4.72 -5.38 3.32
CA ASP A 9 -3.54 -5.24 2.47
C ASP A 9 -3.66 -6.10 1.20
N LEU A 10 -2.88 -5.76 0.18
CA LEU A 10 -2.85 -6.44 -1.10
C LEU A 10 -1.69 -7.44 -1.22
N ASP A 11 -0.45 -6.96 -1.24
CA ASP A 11 0.69 -7.76 -1.71
C ASP A 11 1.23 -8.67 -0.63
N GLY A 12 1.04 -9.98 -0.77
CA GLY A 12 1.42 -10.93 0.31
C GLY A 12 0.26 -11.22 1.26
N THR A 13 -0.81 -10.44 1.18
CA THR A 13 -2.05 -10.62 1.93
C THR A 13 -3.20 -11.12 1.07
N LEU A 14 -3.89 -10.22 0.36
CA LEU A 14 -5.05 -10.61 -0.45
C LEU A 14 -4.64 -11.17 -1.82
N LEU A 15 -3.52 -10.69 -2.35
CA LEU A 15 -2.95 -11.13 -3.62
C LEU A 15 -1.96 -12.25 -3.41
N THR A 16 -2.05 -13.26 -4.26
CA THR A 16 -1.03 -14.31 -4.37
C THR A 16 0.31 -13.73 -4.86
N PRO A 17 1.42 -14.47 -4.79
CA PRO A 17 2.69 -14.06 -5.40
C PRO A 17 2.60 -13.73 -6.90
N LYS A 18 1.60 -14.29 -7.62
CA LYS A 18 1.32 -14.01 -9.03
C LYS A 18 0.48 -12.74 -9.25
N LYS A 19 0.21 -11.97 -8.19
CA LYS A 19 -0.62 -10.76 -8.20
C LYS A 19 -2.05 -11.01 -8.68
N THR A 20 -2.61 -12.15 -8.28
CA THR A 20 -4.00 -12.55 -8.56
C THR A 20 -4.80 -12.71 -7.28
N LEU A 21 -6.11 -12.59 -7.38
CA LEU A 21 -7.06 -12.84 -6.29
C LEU A 21 -7.52 -14.31 -6.34
N LEU A 22 -7.57 -14.97 -5.19
CA LEU A 22 -8.17 -16.31 -5.10
C LEU A 22 -9.69 -16.22 -5.25
N PRO A 23 -10.34 -17.12 -6.01
CA PRO A 23 -11.80 -17.15 -6.12
C PRO A 23 -12.52 -17.29 -4.77
N SER A 24 -11.95 -18.08 -3.86
CA SER A 24 -12.46 -18.28 -2.50
C SER A 24 -12.46 -16.98 -1.68
N SER A 25 -11.38 -16.20 -1.74
CA SER A 25 -11.30 -14.89 -1.09
C SER A 25 -12.32 -13.91 -1.66
N LEU A 26 -12.47 -13.87 -3.00
CA LEU A 26 -13.49 -13.04 -3.65
C LEU A 26 -14.90 -13.39 -3.19
N GLU A 27 -15.24 -14.69 -3.16
CA GLU A 27 -16.56 -15.16 -2.73
C GLU A 27 -16.83 -14.82 -1.26
N ALA A 28 -15.86 -15.07 -0.37
CA ALA A 28 -16.01 -14.80 1.05
C ALA A 28 -16.18 -13.31 1.33
N LEU A 29 -15.38 -12.46 0.69
CA LEU A 29 -15.49 -11.01 0.80
C LEU A 29 -16.83 -10.49 0.24
N ALA A 30 -17.30 -11.02 -0.89
CA ALA A 30 -18.61 -10.68 -1.43
C ALA A 30 -19.75 -11.05 -0.46
N ARG A 31 -19.67 -12.22 0.19
CA ARG A 31 -20.64 -12.64 1.22
C ARG A 31 -20.56 -11.76 2.46
N ALA A 32 -19.36 -11.39 2.92
CA ALA A 32 -19.19 -10.44 4.03
C ALA A 32 -19.82 -9.08 3.70
N LYS A 33 -19.60 -8.58 2.48
CA LYS A 33 -20.24 -7.35 2.00
C LYS A 33 -21.78 -7.47 2.00
N ALA A 34 -22.32 -8.58 1.50
CA ALA A 34 -23.76 -8.86 1.51
C ALA A 34 -24.35 -8.97 2.93
N ALA A 35 -23.55 -9.37 3.92
CA ALA A 35 -23.92 -9.37 5.33
C ALA A 35 -23.80 -7.99 6.01
N GLY A 36 -23.41 -6.96 5.26
CA GLY A 36 -23.35 -5.57 5.72
C GLY A 36 -21.98 -5.12 6.22
N HIS A 37 -20.91 -5.91 6.01
CA HIS A 37 -19.55 -5.46 6.30
C HIS A 37 -19.06 -4.47 5.24
N GLN A 38 -18.30 -3.47 5.66
CA GLN A 38 -17.58 -2.57 4.77
C GLN A 38 -16.21 -3.16 4.45
N LEU A 39 -15.81 -3.18 3.18
CA LEU A 39 -14.49 -3.66 2.77
C LEU A 39 -13.65 -2.47 2.33
N ILE A 40 -12.41 -2.33 2.80
CA ILE A 40 -11.50 -1.25 2.38
C ILE A 40 -10.11 -1.80 2.06
N ILE A 41 -9.50 -1.32 0.97
CA ILE A 41 -8.10 -1.60 0.66
C ILE A 41 -7.20 -0.63 1.43
N VAL A 42 -6.14 -1.17 2.03
CA VAL A 42 -5.10 -0.41 2.75
C VAL A 42 -3.73 -0.88 2.28
N THR A 43 -3.08 -0.13 1.39
CA THR A 43 -1.95 -0.65 0.61
C THR A 43 -0.81 0.36 0.43
N GLY A 44 0.39 -0.16 0.20
CA GLY A 44 1.54 0.62 -0.25
C GLY A 44 1.49 1.05 -1.72
N ARG A 45 0.59 0.47 -2.51
CA ARG A 45 0.46 0.81 -3.94
C ARG A 45 -0.17 2.18 -4.16
N HIS A 46 0.11 2.73 -5.34
CA HIS A 46 -0.59 3.88 -5.90
C HIS A 46 -2.01 3.52 -6.33
N HIS A 47 -2.97 4.45 -6.27
CA HIS A 47 -4.35 4.17 -6.69
C HIS A 47 -4.43 3.71 -8.17
N VAL A 48 -3.64 4.28 -9.08
CA VAL A 48 -3.60 3.79 -10.47
C VAL A 48 -3.12 2.34 -10.60
N ALA A 49 -2.38 1.81 -9.63
CA ALA A 49 -1.84 0.45 -9.61
C ALA A 49 -2.71 -0.56 -8.85
N ILE A 50 -3.82 -0.12 -8.24
CA ILE A 50 -4.77 -1.02 -7.57
C ILE A 50 -6.15 -1.05 -8.23
N HIS A 51 -6.36 -0.22 -9.25
CA HIS A 51 -7.61 -0.16 -10.00
C HIS A 51 -8.18 -1.54 -10.42
N PRO A 52 -7.41 -2.49 -11.00
CA PRO A 52 -7.94 -3.81 -11.34
C PRO A 52 -8.47 -4.59 -10.12
N PHE A 53 -7.80 -4.49 -8.97
CA PHE A 53 -8.19 -5.20 -7.75
C PHE A 53 -9.40 -4.54 -7.08
N TYR A 54 -9.42 -3.20 -7.06
CA TYR A 54 -10.57 -2.43 -6.58
C TYR A 54 -11.85 -2.80 -7.34
N GLN A 55 -11.76 -2.91 -8.67
CA GLN A 55 -12.88 -3.33 -9.52
C GLN A 55 -13.28 -4.79 -9.27
N ALA A 56 -12.32 -5.70 -9.20
CA ALA A 56 -12.60 -7.13 -8.96
C ALA A 56 -13.31 -7.38 -7.62
N LEU A 57 -13.02 -6.56 -6.60
CA LEU A 57 -13.67 -6.60 -5.29
C LEU A 57 -15.02 -5.88 -5.24
N ALA A 58 -15.41 -5.18 -6.34
CA ALA A 58 -16.63 -4.38 -6.42
C ALA A 58 -16.81 -3.43 -5.22
N LEU A 59 -15.73 -2.72 -4.86
CA LEU A 59 -15.70 -1.82 -3.72
C LEU A 59 -16.45 -0.52 -3.99
N ASP A 60 -17.07 0.01 -2.94
CA ASP A 60 -17.77 1.29 -2.87
C ASP A 60 -17.18 2.22 -1.79
N THR A 61 -16.25 1.73 -0.96
CA THR A 61 -15.47 2.55 -0.05
C THR A 61 -14.28 3.18 -0.77
N PRO A 62 -13.72 4.30 -0.29
CA PRO A 62 -12.41 4.76 -0.76
C PRO A 62 -11.30 3.73 -0.48
N ALA A 63 -10.12 3.95 -1.06
CA ALA A 63 -8.91 3.15 -0.82
C ALA A 63 -7.84 3.98 -0.11
N ILE A 64 -7.14 3.37 0.83
CA ILE A 64 -5.97 3.96 1.49
C ILE A 64 -4.72 3.53 0.72
N CYS A 65 -3.99 4.51 0.18
CA CYS A 65 -2.88 4.28 -0.74
C CYS A 65 -1.56 4.79 -0.17
N CYS A 66 -0.45 4.31 -0.75
CA CYS A 66 0.92 4.69 -0.40
C CYS A 66 1.17 4.69 1.11
N ASN A 67 0.91 3.56 1.78
CA ASN A 67 1.13 3.34 3.21
C ASN A 67 0.40 4.37 4.10
N GLY A 68 -0.82 4.76 3.72
CA GLY A 68 -1.60 5.73 4.49
C GLY A 68 -1.35 7.20 4.13
N THR A 69 -0.52 7.46 3.13
CA THR A 69 -0.26 8.84 2.67
C THR A 69 -1.53 9.54 2.21
N TYR A 70 -2.45 8.84 1.55
CA TYR A 70 -3.71 9.44 1.10
C TYR A 70 -4.87 8.46 1.04
N LEU A 71 -6.08 9.02 1.07
CA LEU A 71 -7.36 8.34 0.88
C LEU A 71 -7.94 8.74 -0.48
N TYR A 72 -8.18 7.77 -1.36
CA TYR A 72 -8.64 7.98 -2.72
C TYR A 72 -10.06 7.46 -2.94
N ASP A 73 -10.92 8.28 -3.54
CA ASP A 73 -12.28 7.92 -3.95
C ASP A 73 -12.31 7.63 -5.45
N TYR A 74 -12.59 6.37 -5.82
CA TYR A 74 -12.67 5.94 -7.21
C TYR A 74 -13.92 6.42 -7.95
N HIS A 75 -15.02 6.68 -7.22
CA HIS A 75 -16.26 7.17 -7.82
C HIS A 75 -16.14 8.65 -8.16
N ALA A 76 -15.65 9.43 -7.20
CA ALA A 76 -15.41 10.87 -7.38
C ALA A 76 -14.10 11.18 -8.12
N LYS A 77 -13.23 10.17 -8.31
CA LYS A 77 -11.89 10.28 -8.92
C LYS A 77 -11.03 11.37 -8.29
N LYS A 78 -11.02 11.42 -6.95
CA LYS A 78 -10.32 12.46 -6.20
C LYS A 78 -9.71 11.94 -4.91
N VAL A 79 -8.69 12.65 -4.47
CA VAL A 79 -8.13 12.48 -3.12
C VAL A 79 -9.06 13.16 -2.12
N LEU A 80 -9.46 12.41 -1.07
CA LEU A 80 -10.35 12.91 -0.01
C LEU A 80 -9.56 13.53 1.14
N SER A 81 -8.40 12.96 1.47
CA SER A 81 -7.47 13.45 2.48
C SER A 81 -6.07 12.93 2.17
N ALA A 82 -5.03 13.73 2.46
CA ALA A 82 -3.66 13.35 2.20
C ALA A 82 -2.65 14.12 3.04
N ASP A 83 -1.47 13.52 3.19
CA ASP A 83 -0.28 14.10 3.80
C ASP A 83 0.92 13.89 2.86
N PRO A 84 0.96 14.60 1.71
CA PRO A 84 2.00 14.40 0.70
C PRO A 84 3.38 14.84 1.22
N LEU A 85 4.43 14.28 0.62
CA LEU A 85 5.81 14.69 0.80
C LEU A 85 5.99 16.13 0.28
N PRO A 86 6.48 17.07 1.11
CA PRO A 86 6.76 18.43 0.67
C PRO A 86 7.78 18.47 -0.46
N VAL A 87 7.54 19.33 -1.46
CA VAL A 87 8.42 19.49 -2.63
C VAL A 87 9.87 19.76 -2.21
N LEU A 88 10.10 20.58 -1.18
CA LEU A 88 11.45 20.86 -0.68
C LEU A 88 12.17 19.58 -0.19
N GLN A 89 11.49 18.74 0.60
CA GLN A 89 12.06 17.48 1.07
C GLN A 89 12.25 16.49 -0.08
N ALA A 90 11.32 16.43 -1.04
CA ALA A 90 11.47 15.62 -2.25
C ALA A 90 12.71 16.06 -3.07
N GLN A 91 12.96 17.37 -3.21
CA GLN A 91 14.12 17.89 -3.89
C GLN A 91 15.44 17.59 -3.18
N GLN A 92 15.44 17.59 -1.84
CA GLN A 92 16.58 17.16 -1.03
C GLN A 92 16.84 15.66 -1.19
N LEU A 93 15.78 14.84 -1.14
CA LEU A 93 15.87 13.40 -1.39
C LEU A 93 16.42 13.10 -2.79
N ILE A 94 15.94 13.79 -3.82
CA ILE A 94 16.46 13.64 -5.19
C ILE A 94 17.95 14.01 -5.27
N THR A 95 18.43 14.99 -4.50
CA THR A 95 19.86 15.26 -4.39
C THR A 95 20.61 14.05 -3.85
N LEU A 96 20.17 13.50 -2.71
CA LEU A 96 20.80 12.33 -2.10
C LEU A 96 20.77 11.09 -3.02
N LEU A 97 19.64 10.86 -3.70
CA LEU A 97 19.52 9.77 -4.68
C LEU A 97 20.61 9.86 -5.76
N ASN A 98 20.88 11.06 -6.27
CA ASN A 98 21.92 11.28 -7.27
C ASN A 98 23.33 11.09 -6.70
N GLU A 99 23.60 11.63 -5.51
CA GLU A 99 24.90 11.53 -4.84
C GLU A 99 25.28 10.07 -4.52
N HIS A 100 24.29 9.25 -4.15
CA HIS A 100 24.48 7.84 -3.82
C HIS A 100 24.24 6.88 -5.00
N ALA A 101 23.97 7.41 -6.20
CA ALA A 101 23.63 6.63 -7.39
C ALA A 101 22.52 5.59 -7.10
N VAL A 102 21.44 6.03 -6.44
CA VAL A 102 20.23 5.25 -6.19
C VAL A 102 19.13 5.76 -7.11
N HIS A 103 18.36 4.85 -7.71
CA HIS A 103 17.27 5.19 -8.61
C HIS A 103 15.92 4.96 -7.94
N GLY A 104 15.02 5.93 -8.12
CA GLY A 104 13.70 5.93 -7.49
C GLY A 104 12.59 6.07 -8.52
N LEU A 105 11.44 5.47 -8.18
CA LEU A 105 10.16 5.68 -8.83
C LEU A 105 9.35 6.66 -7.96
N MET A 106 9.10 7.86 -8.46
CA MET A 106 8.37 8.92 -7.74
C MET A 106 6.87 8.78 -8.00
N TYR A 107 6.09 8.61 -6.94
CA TYR A 107 4.64 8.45 -7.02
C TYR A 107 4.02 9.84 -6.86
N VAL A 108 3.28 10.30 -7.87
CA VAL A 108 2.73 11.66 -7.92
C VAL A 108 1.32 11.63 -8.48
N ASP A 109 0.48 12.59 -8.10
CA ASP A 109 -0.83 12.82 -8.70
C ASP A 109 -1.54 11.53 -9.16
N ASN A 110 -1.64 11.32 -10.49
CA ASN A 110 -2.20 10.14 -11.13
C ASN A 110 -1.14 9.33 -11.94
N ALA A 111 0.14 9.36 -11.56
CA ALA A 111 1.23 8.71 -12.29
C ALA A 111 2.40 8.25 -11.39
N MET A 112 3.24 7.37 -11.92
CA MET A 112 4.52 7.00 -11.32
C MET A 112 5.65 7.37 -12.29
N LEU A 113 6.52 8.29 -11.86
CA LEU A 113 7.55 8.90 -12.68
C LEU A 113 8.93 8.31 -12.41
N TYR A 114 9.73 8.11 -13.45
CA TYR A 114 11.10 7.62 -13.34
C TYR A 114 12.02 8.30 -14.34
N GLU A 115 13.30 8.48 -14.00
CA GLU A 115 14.33 8.97 -14.93
C GLU A 115 14.94 7.83 -15.75
N LYS A 116 15.29 6.73 -15.06
CA LYS A 116 15.92 5.55 -15.64
C LYS A 116 15.08 4.32 -15.34
N PRO A 117 14.90 3.39 -16.30
CA PRO A 117 14.28 2.12 -16.01
C PRO A 117 15.13 1.37 -14.98
N THR A 118 14.47 0.90 -13.93
CA THR A 118 15.04 -0.05 -12.95
C THR A 118 14.32 -1.38 -13.09
N GLY A 119 14.88 -2.45 -12.52
CA GLY A 119 14.21 -3.76 -12.50
C GLY A 119 12.79 -3.69 -11.94
N HIS A 120 12.51 -2.80 -10.98
CA HIS A 120 11.15 -2.57 -10.48
C HIS A 120 10.22 -1.95 -11.53
N VAL A 121 10.68 -0.92 -12.25
CA VAL A 121 9.91 -0.29 -13.34
C VAL A 121 9.60 -1.31 -14.42
N GLU A 122 10.58 -2.13 -14.81
CA GLU A 122 10.43 -3.15 -15.84
C GLU A 122 9.46 -4.27 -15.41
N ARG A 123 9.61 -4.80 -14.19
CA ARG A 123 8.70 -5.80 -13.62
C ARG A 123 7.27 -5.27 -13.58
N THR A 124 7.10 -4.03 -13.14
CA THR A 124 5.76 -3.44 -13.00
C THR A 124 5.13 -3.10 -14.34
N ASN A 125 5.92 -2.65 -15.32
CA ASN A 125 5.44 -2.44 -16.68
C ASN A 125 5.04 -3.79 -17.33
N THR A 126 5.82 -4.85 -17.12
CA THR A 126 5.49 -6.21 -17.59
C THR A 126 4.14 -6.68 -17.03
N TRP A 127 3.91 -6.50 -15.74
CA TRP A 127 2.61 -6.78 -15.11
C TRP A 127 1.50 -5.90 -15.70
N ALA A 128 1.74 -4.60 -15.88
CA ALA A 128 0.76 -3.69 -16.45
C ALA A 128 0.32 -4.08 -17.86
N GLN A 129 1.21 -4.64 -18.69
CA GLN A 129 0.85 -5.10 -20.03
C GLN A 129 -0.11 -6.30 -20.05
N GLN A 130 -0.22 -7.04 -18.95
CA GLN A 130 -1.18 -8.15 -18.79
C GLN A 130 -2.60 -7.65 -18.48
N LEU A 131 -2.75 -6.37 -18.12
CA LEU A 131 -4.03 -5.76 -17.78
C LEU A 131 -4.74 -5.16 -19.01
N PRO A 132 -6.08 -5.09 -19.00
CA PRO A 132 -6.86 -4.27 -19.92
C PRO A 132 -6.34 -2.82 -19.94
N PRO A 133 -6.25 -2.15 -21.11
CA PRO A 133 -5.69 -0.80 -21.24
C PRO A 133 -6.24 0.22 -20.24
N GLU A 134 -7.52 0.17 -19.93
CA GLU A 134 -8.23 1.05 -19.01
C GLU A 134 -7.91 0.82 -17.52
N GLN A 135 -7.28 -0.30 -17.20
CA GLN A 135 -6.84 -0.66 -15.84
C GLN A 135 -5.33 -0.48 -15.66
N ARG A 136 -4.59 -0.10 -16.71
CA ARG A 136 -3.14 -0.01 -16.64
C ARG A 136 -2.72 1.17 -15.77
N PRO A 137 -1.78 0.96 -14.83
CA PRO A 137 -1.13 2.07 -14.15
C PRO A 137 -0.40 2.98 -15.14
N VAL A 138 -0.37 4.28 -14.86
CA VAL A 138 0.37 5.26 -15.65
C VAL A 138 1.80 5.32 -15.16
N PHE A 139 2.73 4.88 -16.03
CA PHE A 139 4.17 5.03 -15.86
C PHE A 139 4.69 6.00 -16.89
N GLN A 140 5.48 6.98 -16.45
CA GLN A 140 6.03 7.99 -17.34
C GLN A 140 7.52 8.20 -17.06
N GLN A 141 8.31 8.01 -18.12
CA GLN A 141 9.70 8.42 -18.07
C GLN A 141 9.80 9.94 -18.18
N VAL A 142 10.59 10.56 -17.31
CA VAL A 142 10.88 11.99 -17.32
C VAL A 142 12.37 12.23 -17.47
N THR A 143 12.75 13.39 -17.99
CA THR A 143 14.16 13.79 -18.11
C THR A 143 14.75 14.22 -16.78
N SER A 144 13.92 14.74 -15.87
CA SER A 144 14.32 15.10 -14.51
C SER A 144 13.17 14.94 -13.51
N LEU A 145 13.37 14.08 -12.50
CA LEU A 145 12.48 13.99 -11.33
C LEU A 145 12.48 15.30 -10.55
N ARG A 146 13.61 16.03 -10.53
CA ARG A 146 13.70 17.33 -9.82
C ARG A 146 12.75 18.36 -10.42
N THR A 147 12.71 18.47 -11.74
CA THR A 147 11.78 19.38 -12.44
C THR A 147 10.35 18.90 -12.26
N ALA A 148 10.09 17.61 -12.50
CA ALA A 148 8.75 17.05 -12.35
C ALA A 148 8.17 17.25 -10.94
N ALA A 149 8.98 17.11 -9.89
CA ALA A 149 8.56 17.34 -8.51
C ALA A 149 8.04 18.77 -8.23
N GLN A 150 8.39 19.75 -9.06
CA GLN A 150 7.89 21.14 -8.95
C GLN A 150 6.61 21.39 -9.74
N GLU A 151 6.29 20.51 -10.68
CA GLU A 151 5.18 20.68 -11.64
C GLU A 151 3.94 19.88 -11.25
N VAL A 152 4.07 18.94 -10.31
CA VAL A 152 2.98 18.09 -9.80
C VAL A 152 2.25 18.75 -8.63
N GLU A 153 1.00 18.36 -8.42
CA GLU A 153 0.20 18.86 -7.29
C GLU A 153 0.63 18.20 -5.98
N ALA A 154 0.95 16.90 -6.02
CA ALA A 154 1.31 16.13 -4.84
C ALA A 154 2.33 15.03 -5.15
N ILE A 155 3.24 14.83 -4.19
CA ILE A 155 4.21 13.74 -4.18
C ILE A 155 3.83 12.79 -3.05
N TRP A 156 3.47 11.56 -3.40
CA TRP A 156 2.98 10.59 -2.42
C TRP A 156 4.12 9.86 -1.72
N LYS A 157 5.10 9.38 -2.49
CA LYS A 157 6.30 8.70 -1.98
C LYS A 157 7.32 8.49 -3.09
N PHE A 158 8.49 7.99 -2.72
CA PHE A 158 9.45 7.36 -3.62
C PHE A 158 9.52 5.88 -3.31
N ALA A 159 9.42 5.03 -4.33
CA ALA A 159 9.75 3.61 -4.21
C ALA A 159 11.16 3.40 -4.78
N LEU A 160 12.09 3.00 -3.93
CA LEU A 160 13.50 2.82 -4.27
C LEU A 160 13.81 1.34 -4.39
N THR A 161 14.64 0.96 -5.36
CA THR A 161 15.14 -0.41 -5.49
C THR A 161 16.61 -0.41 -5.83
N ASP A 162 17.36 -1.31 -5.21
CA ASP A 162 18.77 -1.54 -5.49
C ASP A 162 19.10 -3.03 -5.28
N GLU A 163 19.95 -3.59 -6.14
CA GLU A 163 20.43 -4.97 -5.99
C GLU A 163 21.33 -5.11 -4.77
N ASP A 164 22.04 -4.04 -4.40
CA ASP A 164 22.80 -3.95 -3.15
C ASP A 164 21.87 -3.51 -2.01
N THR A 165 21.25 -4.50 -1.36
CA THR A 165 20.35 -4.24 -0.22
C THR A 165 21.06 -3.59 0.97
N GLN A 166 22.37 -3.77 1.14
CA GLN A 166 23.12 -3.13 2.23
C GLN A 166 23.33 -1.65 1.92
N LYS A 167 23.64 -1.30 0.67
CA LYS A 167 23.65 0.09 0.20
C LYS A 167 22.30 0.75 0.40
N LEU A 168 21.20 0.07 0.04
CA LEU A 168 19.85 0.61 0.22
C LEU A 168 19.48 0.81 1.69
N LYS A 169 19.86 -0.12 2.58
CA LYS A 169 19.70 0.03 4.05
C LYS A 169 20.46 1.25 4.58
N ASN A 170 21.72 1.38 4.20
CA ASN A 170 22.56 2.50 4.62
C ASN A 170 21.99 3.84 4.11
N PHE A 171 21.51 3.86 2.87
CA PHE A 171 20.87 5.03 2.27
C PHE A 171 19.58 5.41 2.98
N ALA A 172 18.68 4.45 3.22
CA ALA A 172 17.44 4.67 3.95
C ALA A 172 17.69 5.25 5.34
N HIS A 173 18.65 4.67 6.08
CA HIS A 173 19.04 5.18 7.40
C HIS A 173 19.60 6.61 7.34
N HIS A 174 20.40 6.91 6.31
CA HIS A 174 20.92 8.26 6.10
C HIS A 174 19.78 9.27 5.83
N VAL A 175 18.79 8.89 5.02
CA VAL A 175 17.62 9.72 4.73
C VAL A 175 16.77 9.98 5.98
N GLU A 176 16.53 8.96 6.81
CA GLU A 176 15.83 9.12 8.09
C GLU A 176 16.53 10.15 8.98
N GLN A 177 17.85 10.02 9.14
CA GLN A 177 18.63 10.89 10.03
C GLN A 177 18.74 12.33 9.53
N THR A 178 18.85 12.52 8.22
CA THR A 178 19.14 13.85 7.64
C THR A 178 17.88 14.61 7.22
N LEU A 179 16.88 13.92 6.70
CA LEU A 179 15.66 14.54 6.18
C LEU A 179 14.44 14.32 7.07
N GLY A 180 14.53 13.42 8.06
CA GLY A 180 13.40 13.07 8.93
C GLY A 180 12.23 12.51 8.14
N LEU A 181 12.50 11.72 7.10
CA LEU A 181 11.49 11.02 6.30
C LEU A 181 11.29 9.60 6.84
N GLU A 182 10.10 9.05 6.59
CA GLU A 182 9.82 7.65 6.90
C GLU A 182 10.40 6.75 5.80
N CYS A 183 11.13 5.72 6.18
CA CYS A 183 11.69 4.72 5.26
C CYS A 183 11.16 3.33 5.64
N GLU A 184 10.23 2.79 4.86
CA GLU A 184 9.62 1.48 5.14
C GLU A 184 10.07 0.44 4.12
N TRP A 185 10.54 -0.71 4.60
CA TRP A 185 10.79 -1.86 3.74
C TRP A 185 9.47 -2.44 3.25
N SER A 186 9.23 -2.37 1.95
CA SER A 186 8.00 -2.88 1.32
C SER A 186 8.23 -4.17 0.55
N TRP A 187 9.48 -4.52 0.25
CA TRP A 187 9.88 -5.81 -0.33
C TRP A 187 11.36 -6.12 -0.04
N HIS A 188 11.86 -7.30 -0.41
CA HIS A 188 13.23 -7.72 -0.07
C HIS A 188 14.34 -6.82 -0.66
N ASP A 189 14.06 -6.13 -1.78
CA ASP A 189 14.96 -5.22 -2.49
C ASP A 189 14.38 -3.80 -2.62
N GLN A 190 13.35 -3.47 -1.83
CA GLN A 190 12.59 -2.22 -1.99
C GLN A 190 12.35 -1.49 -0.66
N VAL A 191 12.59 -0.18 -0.71
CA VAL A 191 12.26 0.77 0.35
C VAL A 191 11.33 1.85 -0.18
N ASP A 192 10.22 2.06 0.51
CA ASP A 192 9.34 3.20 0.33
C ASP A 192 9.82 4.36 1.21
N ILE A 193 10.05 5.53 0.61
CA ILE A 193 10.36 6.76 1.32
C ILE A 193 9.21 7.74 1.19
N ALA A 194 8.63 8.14 2.32
CA ALA A 194 7.46 9.02 2.38
C ALA A 194 7.61 10.07 3.49
N ARG A 195 6.64 10.97 3.57
CA ARG A 195 6.55 11.93 4.68
C ARG A 195 6.42 11.19 6.02
N ALA A 196 7.22 11.60 7.00
CA ALA A 196 7.14 11.06 8.36
C ALA A 196 5.75 11.16 8.97
N GLY A 197 5.39 10.14 9.74
CA GLY A 197 4.10 10.05 10.45
C GLY A 197 2.92 9.62 9.58
N ASN A 198 3.15 9.19 8.34
CA ASN A 198 2.16 8.44 7.57
C ASN A 198 2.25 6.96 7.94
N SER A 199 1.10 6.31 8.10
CA SER A 199 1.03 4.86 8.26
C SER A 199 -0.34 4.34 7.87
N LYS A 200 -0.41 3.06 7.49
CA LYS A 200 -1.67 2.35 7.18
C LYS A 200 -2.67 2.49 8.33
N GLY A 201 -2.24 2.21 9.56
CA GLY A 201 -3.09 2.28 10.75
C GLY A 201 -3.58 3.68 11.09
N LYS A 202 -2.76 4.73 10.89
CA LYS A 202 -3.19 6.12 11.13
C LYS A 202 -4.33 6.51 10.19
N ARG A 203 -4.15 6.35 8.87
CA ARG A 203 -5.18 6.73 7.89
C ARG A 203 -6.43 5.88 8.03
N LEU A 204 -6.27 4.60 8.34
CA LEU A 204 -7.41 3.70 8.59
C LEU A 204 -8.23 4.19 9.79
N ARG A 205 -7.57 4.57 10.90
CA ARG A 205 -8.24 5.14 12.07
C ARG A 205 -9.01 6.42 11.75
N GLU A 206 -8.40 7.32 10.98
CA GLU A 206 -9.05 8.57 10.56
C GLU A 206 -10.30 8.29 9.71
N TRP A 207 -10.20 7.38 8.74
CA TRP A 207 -11.34 7.01 7.90
C TRP A 207 -12.44 6.32 8.72
N VAL A 208 -12.11 5.33 9.55
CA VAL A 208 -13.07 4.62 10.41
C VAL A 208 -13.81 5.59 11.34
N ALA A 209 -13.09 6.53 11.96
CA ALA A 209 -13.70 7.56 12.80
C ALA A 209 -14.66 8.47 12.00
N SER A 210 -14.33 8.81 10.74
CA SER A 210 -15.22 9.59 9.86
C SER A 210 -16.52 8.87 9.52
N GLN A 211 -16.56 7.53 9.64
CA GLN A 211 -17.76 6.72 9.46
C GLN A 211 -18.59 6.59 10.75
N GLY A 212 -18.17 7.23 11.85
CA GLY A 212 -18.79 7.09 13.17
C GLY A 212 -18.50 5.75 13.85
N LEU A 213 -17.47 5.03 13.38
CA LEU A 213 -17.05 3.73 13.89
C LEU A 213 -15.77 3.85 14.73
N SER A 214 -15.44 2.78 15.46
CA SER A 214 -14.18 2.67 16.20
C SER A 214 -13.25 1.66 15.53
N MET A 215 -11.94 1.77 15.77
CA MET A 215 -11.00 0.72 15.37
C MET A 215 -11.35 -0.65 15.99
N LYS A 216 -12.08 -0.69 17.11
CA LYS A 216 -12.62 -1.93 17.69
C LYS A 216 -13.59 -2.67 16.75
N ASP A 217 -14.20 -1.97 15.80
CA ASP A 217 -15.11 -2.52 14.79
C ASP A 217 -14.38 -2.98 13.52
N VAL A 218 -13.04 -2.93 13.52
CA VAL A 218 -12.18 -3.26 12.37
C VAL A 218 -11.59 -4.66 12.52
N VAL A 219 -11.61 -5.41 11.44
CA VAL A 219 -10.76 -6.59 11.20
C VAL A 219 -9.74 -6.21 10.13
N ALA A 220 -8.45 -6.25 10.45
CA ALA A 220 -7.38 -5.87 9.52
C ALA A 220 -6.54 -7.09 9.14
N PHE A 221 -6.28 -7.29 7.86
CA PHE A 221 -5.41 -8.37 7.33
C PHE A 221 -4.13 -7.77 6.75
N GLY A 222 -2.98 -8.33 7.11
CA GLY A 222 -1.67 -7.88 6.66
C GLY A 222 -0.59 -8.96 6.79
N ASP A 223 0.57 -8.74 6.18
CA ASP A 223 1.68 -9.69 6.22
C ASP A 223 3.07 -9.05 6.36
N ASN A 224 3.17 -7.73 6.22
CA ASN A 224 4.45 -7.03 6.19
C ASN A 224 4.59 -5.98 7.30
N TYR A 225 5.79 -5.46 7.50
CA TYR A 225 6.11 -4.51 8.58
C TYR A 225 5.27 -3.24 8.53
N ASN A 226 4.93 -2.74 7.33
CA ASN A 226 4.06 -1.58 7.16
C ASN A 226 2.60 -1.84 7.58
N ASP A 227 2.20 -3.10 7.78
CA ASP A 227 0.87 -3.48 8.27
C ASP A 227 0.75 -3.45 9.79
N ILE A 228 1.85 -3.54 10.54
CA ILE A 228 1.87 -3.60 12.01
C ILE A 228 0.97 -2.50 12.60
N SER A 229 1.11 -1.28 12.11
CA SER A 229 0.32 -0.13 12.58
C SER A 229 -1.20 -0.31 12.49
N MET A 230 -1.71 -1.04 11.49
CA MET A 230 -3.14 -1.32 11.37
C MET A 230 -3.55 -2.60 12.11
N LEU A 231 -2.66 -3.61 12.16
CA LEU A 231 -2.90 -4.86 12.87
C LEU A 231 -3.04 -4.62 14.38
N GLU A 232 -2.15 -3.82 14.98
CA GLU A 232 -2.20 -3.48 16.40
C GLU A 232 -3.40 -2.60 16.76
N ALA A 233 -3.80 -1.73 15.83
CA ALA A 233 -4.86 -0.76 16.08
C ALA A 233 -6.26 -1.37 15.95
N ALA A 234 -6.43 -2.37 15.09
CA ALA A 234 -7.72 -3.01 14.82
C ALA A 234 -8.24 -3.80 16.02
N GLY A 235 -9.57 -3.92 16.12
CA GLY A 235 -10.21 -4.79 17.11
C GLY A 235 -9.83 -6.25 16.91
N VAL A 236 -9.59 -6.66 15.65
CA VAL A 236 -8.96 -7.94 15.31
C VAL A 236 -7.93 -7.71 14.20
N GLY A 237 -6.65 -7.67 14.55
CA GLY A 237 -5.54 -7.79 13.61
C GLY A 237 -5.28 -9.25 13.24
N VAL A 238 -5.19 -9.54 11.96
CA VAL A 238 -4.96 -10.87 11.38
C VAL A 238 -3.68 -10.86 10.54
N ALA A 239 -2.66 -11.58 11.00
CA ALA A 239 -1.43 -11.77 10.24
C ALA A 239 -1.53 -13.02 9.35
N MET A 240 -1.02 -12.92 8.12
CA MET A 240 -0.93 -14.05 7.20
C MET A 240 0.15 -15.06 7.62
N GLY A 241 0.00 -16.31 7.18
CA GLY A 241 0.97 -17.38 7.47
C GLY A 241 2.36 -17.12 6.90
N ASN A 242 2.41 -16.44 5.75
CA ASN A 242 3.64 -16.04 5.06
C ASN A 242 4.30 -14.78 5.65
N ALA A 243 3.71 -14.16 6.68
CA ALA A 243 4.29 -13.01 7.35
C ALA A 243 5.53 -13.38 8.17
N ASP A 244 6.41 -12.40 8.39
CA ASP A 244 7.52 -12.54 9.34
C ASP A 244 7.00 -12.76 10.78
N ASP A 245 7.74 -13.48 11.61
CA ASP A 245 7.37 -13.73 13.00
C ASP A 245 7.25 -12.43 13.81
N ALA A 246 8.05 -11.41 13.48
CA ALA A 246 7.92 -10.09 14.07
C ALA A 246 6.53 -9.48 13.76
N VAL A 247 6.05 -9.58 12.52
CA VAL A 247 4.73 -9.06 12.12
C VAL A 247 3.61 -9.85 12.81
N LYS A 248 3.73 -11.19 12.85
CA LYS A 248 2.76 -12.08 13.52
C LYS A 248 2.59 -11.75 15.00
N ALA A 249 3.66 -11.33 15.68
CA ALA A 249 3.63 -10.95 17.09
C ALA A 249 2.74 -9.72 17.38
N HIS A 250 2.42 -8.92 16.37
CA HIS A 250 1.57 -7.73 16.48
C HIS A 250 0.09 -7.97 16.08
N ALA A 251 -0.28 -9.22 15.76
CA ALA A 251 -1.64 -9.60 15.40
C ALA A 251 -2.35 -10.38 16.52
N ASN A 252 -3.69 -10.33 16.53
CA ASN A 252 -4.49 -11.14 17.45
C ASN A 252 -4.62 -12.59 16.97
N VAL A 253 -4.62 -12.79 15.66
CA VAL A 253 -4.78 -14.10 15.02
C VAL A 253 -3.75 -14.23 13.92
N VAL A 254 -3.16 -15.42 13.80
CA VAL A 254 -2.36 -15.82 12.64
C VAL A 254 -3.15 -16.86 11.87
N ILE A 255 -3.32 -16.65 10.57
CA ILE A 255 -3.97 -17.59 9.65
C ILE A 255 -2.94 -18.24 8.72
N GLY A 256 -3.38 -19.07 7.77
CA GLY A 256 -2.49 -19.65 6.76
C GLY A 256 -2.04 -18.64 5.69
N ASP A 257 -1.31 -19.13 4.69
CA ASP A 257 -0.72 -18.31 3.62
C ASP A 257 -1.78 -17.72 2.67
N ASN A 258 -1.38 -16.66 1.96
CA ASN A 258 -2.12 -16.02 0.86
C ASN A 258 -2.24 -16.86 -0.42
N THR A 259 -1.70 -18.08 -0.43
CA THR A 259 -1.76 -19.02 -1.57
C THR A 259 -2.87 -20.06 -1.43
N VAL A 260 -3.55 -20.10 -0.29
CA VAL A 260 -4.66 -21.01 0.03
C VAL A 260 -5.84 -20.23 0.61
N ASP A 261 -6.94 -20.92 0.91
CA ASP A 261 -8.22 -20.31 1.27
C ASP A 261 -8.29 -19.68 2.68
N SER A 262 -7.15 -19.29 3.25
CA SER A 262 -7.01 -18.85 4.66
C SER A 262 -7.92 -17.67 5.00
N ILE A 263 -7.95 -16.64 4.15
CA ILE A 263 -8.80 -15.45 4.35
C ILE A 263 -10.29 -15.85 4.27
N ALA A 264 -10.65 -16.68 3.30
CA ALA A 264 -12.02 -17.16 3.14
C ALA A 264 -12.49 -17.98 4.35
N GLN A 265 -11.66 -18.90 4.82
CA GLN A 265 -11.93 -19.72 6.02
C GLN A 265 -12.12 -18.85 7.26
N PHE A 266 -11.27 -17.84 7.45
CA PHE A 266 -11.41 -16.90 8.57
C PHE A 266 -12.73 -16.13 8.49
N ILE A 267 -13.05 -15.56 7.33
CA ILE A 267 -14.30 -14.80 7.13
C ILE A 267 -15.52 -15.68 7.42
N TYR A 268 -15.56 -16.89 6.88
CA TYR A 268 -16.70 -17.81 7.09
C TYR A 268 -16.87 -18.29 8.52
N LYS A 269 -15.79 -18.36 9.29
CA LYS A 269 -15.82 -18.87 10.65
C LYS A 269 -16.09 -17.78 11.68
N GLU A 270 -15.49 -16.61 11.48
CA GLU A 270 -15.43 -15.56 12.51
C GLU A 270 -16.36 -14.37 12.21
N LEU A 271 -16.80 -14.19 10.96
CA LEU A 271 -17.56 -13.01 10.52
C LEU A 271 -18.94 -13.30 9.89
N LEU A 272 -19.23 -14.55 9.51
CA LEU A 272 -20.47 -14.97 8.83
C LEU A 272 -21.13 -16.14 9.54
#